data_AF-A0A1H9X4R1-F1
#
_entry.id   AF-A0A1H9X4R1-F1
#
_cell.length_a   1.000
_cell.length_b   1.000
_cell.length_c   1.000
_cell.angle_alpha   90.00
_cell.angle_beta   90.00
_cell.angle_gamma   90.00
#
_symmetry.space_group_name_H-M   'P 1'
#
loop_
_entity.id
_entity.type
_entity.pdbx_description
1 polymer ?
#
loop_
_entity_poly.entity_id
_entity_poly.type
_entity_poly.pdbx_seq_one_letter_code
_entity_poly.pdbx_strand_id
1 'polypeptide(L)'
;MDDGYRKVMEILEANRFRHMLEPLDYTVSWEEPDRVKGLDIEATKNRVCDLIKAKGLKDKTIADKLGITPQAVNKWRHKGSFFVIENLYVLSGLLGVSVDKLLVPVAVKKWEVLIEKR
;
A
#
# COMPACT_ATOMS: atom_id res chain seq x y z
N MET A 1 25.98 14.45 1.67
CA MET A 1 24.69 15.11 2.01
C MET A 1 23.70 14.73 0.94
N ASP A 2 22.64 14.06 1.35
CA ASP A 2 21.57 13.57 0.46
C ASP A 2 20.80 14.74 -0.18
N ASP A 3 20.27 14.54 -1.38
CA ASP A 3 19.58 15.59 -2.17
C ASP A 3 18.37 16.15 -1.41
N GLY A 4 17.61 15.26 -0.76
CA GLY A 4 16.46 15.64 0.05
C GLY A 4 16.81 16.46 1.29
N TYR A 5 17.97 16.21 1.92
CA TYR A 5 18.45 17.04 3.03
C TYR A 5 18.68 18.48 2.59
N ARG A 6 19.31 18.69 1.43
CA ARG A 6 19.54 20.04 0.89
C ARG A 6 18.22 20.77 0.65
N LYS A 7 17.26 20.10 0.01
CA LYS A 7 15.97 20.69 -0.34
C LYS A 7 15.14 21.06 0.89
N VAL A 8 15.16 20.22 1.93
CA VAL A 8 14.51 20.54 3.20
C VAL A 8 15.20 21.71 3.90
N MET A 9 16.53 21.75 3.92
CA MET A 9 17.27 22.87 4.50
C MET A 9 16.99 24.20 3.79
N GLU A 10 16.87 24.21 2.45
CA GLU A 10 16.47 25.40 1.69
C GLU A 10 15.08 25.91 2.10
N ILE A 11 14.10 25.01 2.28
CA ILE A 11 12.76 25.38 2.74
C ILE A 11 12.81 25.97 4.16
N LEU A 12 13.56 25.35 5.08
CA LEU A 12 13.67 25.82 6.46
C LEU A 12 14.40 27.16 6.57
N GLU A 13 15.42 27.39 5.73
CA GLU A 13 16.11 28.67 5.61
C GLU A 13 15.15 29.77 5.10
N ALA A 14 14.39 29.48 4.04
CA ALA A 14 13.40 30.42 3.49
C ALA A 14 12.32 30.80 4.52
N ASN A 15 11.98 29.88 5.43
CA ASN A 15 10.97 30.08 6.46
C ASN A 15 11.55 30.48 7.84
N ARG A 16 12.86 30.72 7.95
CA ARG A 16 13.58 31.11 9.18
C ARG A 16 13.47 30.12 10.36
N PHE A 17 13.18 28.85 10.14
CA PHE A 17 13.04 27.84 11.22
C PHE A 17 14.36 27.15 11.63
N ARG A 18 15.50 27.65 11.15
CA ARG A 18 16.82 26.99 11.25
C ARG A 18 17.27 26.68 12.69
N HIS A 19 16.76 27.41 13.68
CA HIS A 19 17.11 27.26 15.10
C HIS A 19 16.37 26.13 15.82
N MET A 20 15.44 25.44 15.16
CA MET A 20 14.69 24.32 15.75
C MET A 20 15.32 22.93 15.49
N LEU A 21 16.45 22.86 14.78
CA LEU A 21 17.08 21.58 14.44
C LEU A 21 18.13 21.21 15.50
N GLU A 22 17.81 20.22 16.34
CA GLU A 22 18.84 19.52 17.11
C GLU A 22 19.63 18.56 16.21
N PRO A 23 20.90 18.26 16.53
CA PRO A 23 21.79 17.43 15.69
C PRO A 23 21.38 15.96 15.54
N LEU A 24 20.15 15.58 15.95
CA LEU A 24 19.61 14.23 15.89
C LEU A 24 18.58 14.05 14.75
N ASP A 25 18.28 15.10 13.99
CA ASP A 25 17.30 15.06 12.90
C ASP A 25 17.85 14.40 11.63
N TYR A 26 17.04 13.54 10.99
CA TYR A 26 17.41 12.87 9.75
C TYR A 26 16.27 12.93 8.72
N THR A 27 16.63 12.94 7.44
CA THR A 27 15.65 12.93 6.35
C THR A 27 15.29 11.52 5.91
N VAL A 28 14.01 11.30 5.63
CA VAL A 28 13.48 10.05 5.08
C VAL A 28 12.63 10.35 3.85
N SER A 29 12.84 9.56 2.79
CA SER A 29 11.93 9.50 1.66
C SER A 29 10.78 8.55 2.00
N TRP A 30 9.56 9.04 1.99
CA TRP A 30 8.35 8.26 2.23
C TRP A 30 7.42 8.31 1.02
N GLU A 31 6.84 7.17 0.67
CA GLU A 31 5.86 7.07 -0.41
C GLU A 31 4.49 6.77 0.16
N GLU A 32 3.51 7.57 -0.25
CA GLU A 32 2.11 7.43 0.14
C GLU A 32 1.24 7.16 -1.09
N PRO A 33 0.30 6.19 -1.04
CA PRO A 33 -0.67 6.00 -2.10
C PRO A 33 -1.48 7.27 -2.40
N ASP A 34 -1.51 7.72 -3.66
CA ASP A 34 -2.43 8.78 -4.08
C ASP A 34 -3.82 8.18 -4.32
N ARG A 35 -4.60 8.04 -3.25
CA ARG A 35 -5.93 7.42 -3.28
C ARG A 35 -6.91 8.16 -4.20
N VAL A 36 -6.69 9.45 -4.46
CA VAL A 36 -7.55 10.26 -5.36
C VAL A 36 -7.32 9.91 -6.82
N LYS A 37 -6.13 9.44 -7.19
CA LYS A 37 -5.80 9.00 -8.56
C LYS A 37 -6.39 7.64 -8.91
N GLY A 38 -6.94 6.94 -7.92
CA GLY A 38 -7.64 5.68 -8.10
C GLY A 38 -6.75 4.45 -7.89
N LEU A 39 -7.37 3.30 -8.13
CA LEU A 39 -6.82 1.98 -7.89
C LEU A 39 -6.49 1.29 -9.21
N ASP A 40 -5.31 0.71 -9.32
CA ASP A 40 -4.98 -0.21 -10.40
C ASP A 40 -5.64 -1.57 -10.10
N ILE A 41 -6.78 -1.79 -10.74
CA ILE A 41 -7.63 -2.97 -10.57
C ILE A 41 -6.89 -4.25 -10.99
N GLU A 42 -6.14 -4.22 -12.08
CA GLU A 42 -5.42 -5.37 -12.63
C GLU A 42 -4.23 -5.73 -11.73
N ALA A 43 -3.42 -4.73 -11.33
CA ALA A 43 -2.31 -4.94 -10.42
C ALA A 43 -2.80 -5.40 -9.04
N THR A 44 -3.93 -4.89 -8.56
CA THR A 44 -4.57 -5.33 -7.29
C THR A 44 -4.99 -6.79 -7.38
N LYS A 45 -5.60 -7.19 -8.49
CA LYS A 45 -5.96 -8.59 -8.76
C LYS A 45 -4.74 -9.51 -8.72
N ASN A 46 -3.68 -9.11 -9.40
CA ASN A 46 -2.44 -9.91 -9.46
C ASN A 46 -1.81 -10.02 -8.06
N ARG A 47 -1.71 -8.91 -7.32
CA ARG A 47 -1.18 -8.88 -5.95
C ARG A 47 -1.93 -9.81 -5.01
N VAL A 48 -3.26 -9.76 -5.02
CA VAL A 48 -4.09 -10.67 -4.21
C VAL A 48 -3.86 -12.13 -4.61
N CYS A 49 -3.82 -12.44 -5.90
CA CYS A 49 -3.58 -13.79 -6.38
C CYS A 49 -2.20 -14.32 -5.98
N ASP A 50 -1.17 -13.48 -6.01
CA ASP A 50 0.19 -13.88 -5.66
C ASP A 50 0.34 -14.09 -4.15
N LEU A 51 -0.32 -13.27 -3.32
CA LEU A 51 -0.39 -13.50 -1.88
C LEU A 51 -1.14 -14.81 -1.54
N ILE A 52 -2.23 -15.11 -2.23
CA ILE A 52 -2.96 -16.38 -2.10
C ILE A 52 -2.05 -17.57 -2.42
N LYS A 53 -1.30 -17.49 -3.54
CA LYS A 53 -0.35 -18.53 -3.95
C LYS A 53 0.76 -18.69 -2.92
N ALA A 54 1.35 -17.59 -2.46
CA ALA A 54 2.42 -17.60 -1.46
C ALA A 54 1.97 -18.23 -0.14
N LYS A 55 0.70 -18.04 0.24
CA LYS A 55 0.11 -18.66 1.45
C LYS A 55 -0.38 -20.10 1.22
N GLY A 56 -0.35 -20.60 -0.01
CA GLY A 56 -0.80 -21.95 -0.36
C GLY A 56 -2.30 -22.18 -0.17
N LEU A 57 -3.11 -21.11 -0.20
CA LEU A 57 -4.56 -21.22 0.01
C LEU A 57 -5.24 -21.80 -1.23
N LYS A 58 -6.11 -22.79 -1.00
CA LYS A 58 -6.93 -23.41 -2.06
C LYS A 58 -8.22 -22.61 -2.27
N ASP A 59 -8.69 -22.58 -3.51
CA ASP A 59 -9.92 -21.85 -3.89
C ASP A 59 -11.14 -22.29 -3.10
N LYS A 60 -11.24 -23.58 -2.76
CA LYS A 60 -12.30 -24.11 -1.89
C LYS A 60 -12.27 -23.46 -0.50
N THR A 61 -11.10 -23.39 0.13
CA THR A 61 -10.95 -22.77 1.46
C THR A 61 -11.30 -21.29 1.44
N ILE A 62 -10.91 -20.58 0.37
CA ILE A 62 -11.22 -19.16 0.19
C ILE A 62 -12.73 -18.99 0.01
N ALA A 63 -13.36 -19.81 -0.83
CA ALA A 63 -14.80 -19.79 -1.07
C ALA A 63 -15.60 -20.06 0.21
N ASP A 64 -15.23 -21.09 0.97
CA ASP A 64 -15.86 -21.47 2.24
C ASP A 64 -15.78 -20.33 3.27
N LYS A 65 -14.63 -19.63 3.34
CA LYS A 65 -14.43 -18.51 4.27
C LYS A 65 -15.14 -17.23 3.85
N LEU A 66 -15.26 -17.00 2.54
CA LEU A 66 -15.96 -15.86 1.98
C LEU A 66 -17.48 -16.07 1.90
N GLY A 67 -17.97 -17.30 2.11
CA GLY A 67 -19.39 -17.63 1.94
C GLY A 67 -19.87 -17.54 0.49
N ILE A 68 -18.96 -17.75 -0.47
CA ILE A 68 -19.23 -17.67 -1.91
C ILE A 68 -18.97 -19.02 -2.58
N THR A 69 -19.33 -19.13 -3.86
CA THR A 69 -19.04 -20.34 -4.62
C THR A 69 -17.56 -20.39 -5.08
N PRO A 70 -16.95 -21.59 -5.17
CA PRO A 70 -15.61 -21.75 -5.77
C PRO A 70 -15.52 -21.22 -7.22
N GLN A 71 -16.64 -21.23 -7.94
CA GLN A 71 -16.75 -20.66 -9.29
C GLN A 71 -16.58 -19.13 -9.28
N ALA A 72 -17.08 -18.44 -8.25
CA ALA A 72 -16.85 -17.01 -8.08
C ALA A 72 -15.36 -16.70 -7.86
N VAL A 73 -14.70 -17.48 -6.99
CA VAL A 73 -13.24 -17.37 -6.78
C VAL A 73 -12.48 -17.59 -8.10
N ASN A 74 -12.84 -18.63 -8.86
CA ASN A 74 -12.20 -18.93 -10.14
C ASN A 74 -12.38 -17.78 -11.16
N LYS A 75 -13.59 -17.20 -11.24
CA LYS A 75 -13.86 -16.05 -12.12
C LYS A 75 -12.94 -14.86 -11.81
N TRP A 76 -12.71 -14.58 -10.54
CA TRP A 76 -11.86 -13.43 -10.15
C TRP A 76 -10.39 -13.69 -10.47
N ARG A 77 -9.93 -14.94 -10.31
CA ARG A 77 -8.55 -15.32 -10.60
C ARG A 77 -8.23 -15.35 -12.10
N HIS A 78 -9.21 -15.68 -12.95
CA HIS A 78 -8.94 -16.01 -14.36
C HIS A 78 -9.77 -15.25 -15.40
N LYS A 79 -10.97 -14.78 -15.06
CA LYS A 79 -11.94 -14.24 -16.05
C LYS A 79 -12.16 -12.72 -15.95
N GLY A 80 -11.28 -12.01 -15.24
CA GLY A 80 -11.28 -10.54 -15.21
C GLY A 80 -12.38 -9.87 -14.37
N SER A 81 -13.24 -10.62 -13.67
CA SER A 81 -14.14 -10.02 -12.69
C SER A 81 -13.36 -9.53 -11.46
N PHE A 82 -13.62 -8.30 -11.04
CA PHE A 82 -12.98 -7.73 -9.85
C PHE A 82 -13.66 -8.18 -8.56
N PHE A 83 -12.92 -8.12 -7.44
CA PHE A 83 -13.43 -8.42 -6.11
C PHE A 83 -14.46 -7.37 -5.67
N VAL A 84 -15.43 -7.79 -4.87
CA VAL A 84 -16.22 -6.85 -4.05
C VAL A 84 -15.39 -6.45 -2.83
N ILE A 85 -15.57 -5.22 -2.34
CA ILE A 85 -14.79 -4.67 -1.22
C ILE A 85 -14.83 -5.56 0.04
N GLU A 86 -15.98 -6.18 0.33
CA GLU A 86 -16.16 -7.11 1.44
C GLU A 86 -15.21 -8.32 1.35
N ASN A 87 -14.97 -8.82 0.13
CA ASN A 87 -14.07 -9.93 -0.09
C ASN A 87 -12.62 -9.54 0.21
N LEU A 88 -12.21 -8.32 -0.15
CA LEU A 88 -10.88 -7.82 0.16
C LEU A 88 -10.66 -7.70 1.67
N TYR A 89 -11.68 -7.27 2.41
CA TYR A 89 -11.62 -7.19 3.88
C TYR A 89 -11.40 -8.57 4.50
N VAL A 90 -12.20 -9.56 4.13
CA VAL A 90 -12.05 -10.95 4.64
C VAL A 90 -10.72 -11.57 4.18
N LEU A 91 -10.32 -11.35 2.92
CA LEU A 91 -9.04 -11.83 2.40
C LEU A 91 -7.85 -11.26 3.16
N SER A 92 -7.92 -10.00 3.60
CA SER A 92 -6.86 -9.37 4.39
C SER A 92 -6.61 -10.16 5.69
N GLY A 93 -7.67 -10.57 6.39
CA GLY A 93 -7.58 -11.44 7.57
C GLY A 93 -7.07 -12.84 7.24
N LEU A 94 -7.57 -13.46 6.16
CA LEU A 94 -7.10 -14.78 5.72
C LEU A 94 -5.63 -14.78 5.30
N LEU A 95 -5.14 -13.69 4.70
CA LEU A 95 -3.77 -13.52 4.25
C LEU A 95 -2.85 -13.00 5.36
N GLY A 96 -3.40 -12.40 6.42
CA GLY A 96 -2.64 -11.85 7.54
C GLY A 96 -1.94 -10.53 7.19
N VAL A 97 -2.54 -9.75 6.30
CA VAL A 97 -2.02 -8.44 5.85
C VAL A 97 -3.12 -7.40 5.97
N SER A 98 -2.79 -6.11 6.01
CA SER A 98 -3.81 -5.06 5.96
C SER A 98 -4.46 -4.99 4.58
N VAL A 99 -5.68 -4.43 4.50
CA VAL A 99 -6.36 -4.20 3.21
C VAL A 99 -5.51 -3.34 2.29
N ASP A 100 -4.86 -2.29 2.81
CA ASP A 100 -3.95 -1.44 2.01
C ASP A 100 -2.81 -2.23 1.35
N LYS A 101 -2.34 -3.33 1.94
CA LYS A 101 -1.31 -4.18 1.32
C LYS A 101 -1.83 -5.00 0.15
N LEU A 102 -3.14 -5.20 0.04
CA LEU A 102 -3.76 -5.86 -1.11
C LEU A 102 -3.90 -4.89 -2.28
N LEU A 103 -4.14 -3.62 -1.99
CA LEU A 103 -4.43 -2.57 -2.97
C LEU A 103 -3.16 -2.09 -3.68
N VAL A 104 -3.29 -1.75 -4.97
CA VAL A 104 -2.24 -1.08 -5.74
C VAL A 104 -2.76 0.26 -6.24
N PRO A 105 -2.24 1.40 -5.75
CA PRO A 105 -2.65 2.70 -6.26
C PRO A 105 -2.09 2.93 -7.66
N VAL A 106 -2.79 3.73 -8.47
CA VAL A 106 -2.30 4.14 -9.80
C VAL A 106 -1.07 5.05 -9.68
N ALA A 107 -0.98 5.82 -8.60
CA ALA A 107 0.12 6.74 -8.35
C ALA A 107 0.51 6.77 -6.87
N VAL A 108 1.75 7.16 -6.61
CA VAL A 108 2.27 7.41 -5.27
C VAL A 108 2.76 8.84 -5.17
N LYS A 109 2.52 9.48 -4.02
CA LYS A 109 3.13 10.76 -3.65
C LYS A 109 4.42 10.47 -2.92
N LYS A 110 5.50 11.08 -3.38
CA LYS A 110 6.80 11.00 -2.72
C LYS A 110 6.98 12.23 -1.85
N TRP A 111 7.30 11.99 -0.59
CA TRP A 111 7.55 12.99 0.43
C TRP A 111 9.00 12.87 0.87
N GLU A 112 9.68 14.02 0.98
CA GLU A 112 10.95 14.12 1.68
C GLU A 112 10.66 14.79 3.02
N VAL A 113 10.80 14.01 4.09
CA VAL A 113 10.37 14.43 5.42
C VAL A 113 11.59 14.47 6.33
N LEU A 114 11.68 15.52 7.15
CA LEU A 114 12.63 15.60 8.24
C LEU A 114 11.99 15.00 9.49
N ILE A 115 12.67 14.03 10.10
CA ILE A 115 12.23 13.40 11.33
C ILE A 115 13.11 13.91 12.47
N GLU A 116 12.43 14.48 13.47
CA GLU A 116 13.02 14.82 14.76
C GLU A 116 13.14 13.55 15.61
N LYS A 117 14.36 13.24 16.08
CA LYS A 117 14.56 12.19 17.08
C LYS A 117 14.37 12.80 18.47
N ARG A 118 13.21 12.55 19.08
CA ARG A 118 12.95 12.82 20.49
C ARG A 118 13.36 11.67 21.39
#